data_AF-A0A954P4A5-F1
#
_entry.id   AF-A0A954P4A5-F1
#
_cell.length_a   1.000
_cell.length_b   1.000
_cell.length_c   1.000
_cell.angle_alpha   90.00
_cell.angle_beta   90.00
_cell.angle_gamma   90.00
#
_symmetry.space_group_name_H-M   'P 1'
#
loop_
_entity.id
_entity.type
_entity.pdbx_description
1 polymer ?
#
loop_
_entity_poly.entity_id
_entity_poly.type
_entity_poly.pdbx_seq_one_letter_code
_entity_poly.pdbx_strand_id
1 'polypeptide(L)'
;MSYAHSPHTLCLTHQLPEDQMSPVGLVCRCCKQRLYLRRPAGRCMAYWESQPAAYSLAGAPCFVFTLRWNDYCIRSLHPPESSIDHRAEMVRAEASESPLRRQQDC
;
A
#
# COMPACT_ATOMS: atom_id res chain seq x y z
N MET A 1 -14.20 23.32 18.19
CA MET A 1 -13.00 22.46 18.34
C MET A 1 -12.71 21.82 17.00
N SER A 2 -11.70 22.31 16.29
CA SER A 2 -11.27 21.77 15.00
C SER A 2 -10.39 20.54 15.26
N TYR A 3 -10.96 19.35 15.16
CA TYR A 3 -10.20 18.11 15.27
C TYR A 3 -9.37 17.94 14.00
N ALA A 4 -8.05 17.88 14.16
CA ALA A 4 -7.11 17.70 13.07
C ALA A 4 -7.41 16.39 12.35
N HIS A 5 -7.84 16.47 11.09
CA HIS A 5 -7.74 15.34 10.18
C HIS A 5 -6.27 14.97 10.12
N SER A 6 -5.88 13.75 10.49
CA SER A 6 -4.56 13.26 10.10
C SER A 6 -4.61 13.11 8.58
N PRO A 7 -3.92 13.98 7.80
CA PRO A 7 -3.96 13.90 6.34
C PRO A 7 -3.14 12.71 5.83
N HIS A 8 -2.46 12.00 6.74
CA HIS A 8 -1.51 10.97 6.41
C HIS A 8 -2.17 9.60 6.44
N THR A 9 -1.96 8.84 5.37
CA THR A 9 -2.17 7.40 5.35
C THR A 9 -1.28 6.75 6.42
N LEU A 10 -1.84 5.78 7.14
CA LEU A 10 -1.14 5.08 8.23
C LEU A 10 -0.87 3.62 7.88
N CYS A 11 0.32 3.14 8.16
CA CYS A 11 0.61 1.72 8.09
C CYS A 11 -0.04 1.00 9.27
N LEU A 12 -0.99 0.10 9.03
CA LEU A 12 -1.70 -0.63 10.09
C LEU A 12 -0.82 -1.62 10.85
N THR A 13 0.22 -2.14 10.22
CA THR A 13 1.14 -3.09 10.87
C THR A 13 2.02 -2.40 11.92
N HIS A 14 2.52 -1.19 11.60
CA HIS A 14 3.49 -0.50 12.45
C HIS A 14 2.90 0.71 13.18
N GLN A 15 1.68 1.12 12.85
CA GLN A 15 1.00 2.30 13.40
C GLN A 15 1.81 3.58 13.22
N LEU A 16 2.37 3.77 12.02
CA LEU A 16 3.23 4.90 11.66
C LEU A 16 2.74 5.55 10.35
N PRO A 17 2.97 6.86 10.16
CA PRO A 17 2.62 7.54 8.92
C PRO A 17 3.38 6.96 7.72
N GLU A 18 2.69 6.91 6.58
CA GLU A 18 3.26 6.53 5.29
C GLU A 18 3.75 7.77 4.56
N ASP A 19 4.87 8.31 5.03
CA ASP A 19 5.50 9.54 4.53
C ASP A 19 6.89 9.30 3.91
N GLN A 20 7.36 8.05 3.91
CA GLN A 20 8.68 7.70 3.40
C GLN A 20 8.59 7.19 1.97
N MET A 21 9.28 7.88 1.05
CA MET A 21 9.44 7.41 -0.33
C MET A 21 10.18 6.06 -0.38
N SER A 22 9.62 5.13 -1.15
CA SER A 22 10.16 3.78 -1.41
C SER A 22 9.91 3.35 -2.86
N PRO A 23 10.46 2.21 -3.33
CA PRO A 23 10.25 1.72 -4.68
C PRO A 23 8.79 1.44 -5.05
N VAL A 24 7.91 1.29 -4.06
CA VAL A 24 6.47 1.01 -4.24
C VAL A 24 5.60 2.22 -3.86
N GLY A 25 6.19 3.41 -3.77
CA GLY A 25 5.53 4.64 -3.30
C GLY A 25 5.73 4.92 -1.82
N LEU A 26 4.88 5.79 -1.26
CA LEU A 26 4.96 6.18 0.15
C LEU A 26 4.56 5.02 1.07
N VAL A 27 5.38 4.78 2.09
CA VAL A 27 5.19 3.75 3.11
C VAL A 27 5.75 4.24 4.45
N CYS A 28 5.49 3.55 5.55
CA CYS A 28 6.14 3.90 6.82
C CYS A 28 7.63 3.52 6.83
N ARG A 29 8.42 4.13 7.72
CA ARG A 29 9.86 3.87 7.86
C ARG A 29 10.24 2.39 8.02
N CYS A 30 9.43 1.62 8.75
CA CYS A 30 9.69 0.19 8.99
C CYS A 30 9.46 -0.63 7.72
N CYS A 31 8.36 -0.34 7.00
CA CYS A 31 8.09 -0.97 5.70
C CYS A 31 9.17 -0.62 4.68
N LYS A 32 9.59 0.65 4.61
CA LYS A 32 10.70 1.07 3.76
C LYS A 32 11.96 0.26 4.06
N GLN A 33 12.39 0.24 5.32
CA GLN A 33 13.58 -0.51 5.72
C GLN A 33 13.50 -1.97 5.28
N ARG A 34 12.35 -2.64 5.48
CA ARG A 34 12.16 -4.02 5.02
C ARG A 34 12.26 -4.14 3.50
N LEU A 35 11.59 -3.28 2.73
CA LEU A 35 11.64 -3.30 1.27
C LEU A 35 13.07 -3.18 0.72
N TYR A 36 13.94 -2.43 1.40
CA TYR A 36 15.35 -2.28 1.01
C TYR A 36 16.25 -3.42 1.50
N LEU A 37 16.05 -3.93 2.71
CA LEU A 37 16.92 -4.95 3.29
C LEU A 37 16.52 -6.39 2.93
N ARG A 38 15.23 -6.61 2.68
CA ARG A 38 14.62 -7.92 2.42
C ARG A 38 13.48 -7.74 1.43
N ARG A 39 13.85 -7.64 0.14
CA ARG A 39 12.88 -7.48 -0.94
C ARG A 39 11.86 -8.64 -0.89
N PRO A 40 10.54 -8.34 -0.85
CA PRO A 40 9.51 -9.37 -0.84
C PRO A 40 9.56 -10.30 -2.06
N ALA A 41 9.12 -11.54 -1.87
CA ALA A 41 9.08 -12.56 -2.90
C ALA A 41 7.74 -12.58 -3.65
N GLY A 42 7.80 -12.87 -4.94
CA GLY A 42 6.62 -12.99 -5.80
C GLY A 42 6.14 -11.65 -6.36
N ARG A 43 4.99 -11.70 -7.05
CA ARG A 43 4.38 -10.53 -7.68
C ARG A 43 3.62 -9.70 -6.64
N CYS A 44 3.78 -8.38 -6.68
CA CYS A 44 2.94 -7.50 -5.90
C CYS A 44 1.51 -7.46 -6.46
N MET A 45 0.52 -7.56 -5.59
CA MET A 45 -0.88 -7.27 -5.85
C MET A 45 -1.27 -6.00 -5.10
N ALA A 46 -2.20 -5.22 -5.65
CA ALA A 46 -2.70 -3.99 -5.07
C ALA A 46 -4.23 -3.96 -5.12
N TYR A 47 -4.89 -3.71 -4.00
CA TYR A 47 -6.35 -3.66 -3.93
C TYR A 47 -6.85 -2.88 -2.72
N TRP A 48 -8.06 -2.31 -2.85
CA TRP A 48 -8.83 -1.77 -1.74
C TRP A 48 -9.63 -2.88 -1.06
N GLU A 49 -9.63 -2.90 0.27
CA GLU A 49 -10.53 -3.77 1.04
C GLU A 49 -11.97 -3.25 0.92
N SER A 50 -12.94 -4.18 0.89
CA SER A 50 -14.35 -3.84 0.64
C SER A 50 -15.05 -3.20 1.85
N GLN A 51 -14.51 -3.39 3.05
CA GLN A 51 -15.07 -2.89 4.30
C GLN A 51 -14.15 -1.83 4.92
N PRO A 52 -14.72 -0.77 5.55
CA PRO A 52 -13.94 0.18 6.30
C PRO A 52 -13.34 -0.49 7.54
N ALA A 53 -12.09 -0.16 7.87
CA ALA A 53 -11.43 -0.67 9.08
C ALA A 53 -11.53 0.29 10.27
N ALA A 54 -11.86 1.56 10.01
CA ALA A 54 -12.05 2.58 11.02
C ALA A 54 -13.00 3.67 10.51
N TYR A 55 -13.38 4.56 11.42
CA TYR A 55 -14.14 5.77 11.12
C TYR A 55 -13.41 6.97 11.70
N SER A 56 -13.47 8.11 11.01
CA SER A 56 -12.99 9.38 11.55
C SER A 56 -13.84 9.83 12.73
N LEU A 57 -13.37 10.85 13.46
CA LEU A 57 -14.16 11.47 14.55
C LEU A 57 -15.47 12.10 14.05
N ALA A 58 -15.55 12.42 12.76
CA ALA A 58 -16.77 12.90 12.10
C ALA A 58 -17.67 11.76 11.59
N GLY A 59 -17.32 10.49 11.85
CA GLY A 59 -18.07 9.32 11.41
C GLY A 59 -17.86 8.93 9.94
N ALA A 60 -16.90 9.54 9.24
CA ALA A 60 -16.61 9.20 7.85
C ALA A 60 -15.75 7.92 7.75
N PRO A 61 -16.03 7.01 6.80
CA PRO A 61 -15.33 5.73 6.72
C PRO A 61 -13.87 5.89 6.25
N CYS A 62 -12.97 5.11 6.86
CA CYS A 62 -11.57 5.00 6.49
C CYS A 62 -11.31 3.60 5.92
N PHE A 63 -10.92 3.53 4.65
CA PHE A 63 -10.69 2.28 3.94
C PHE A 63 -9.23 1.84 4.01
N VAL A 64 -9.01 0.55 3.78
CA VAL A 64 -7.67 -0.05 3.76
C VAL A 64 -7.24 -0.34 2.33
N PHE A 65 -6.10 0.21 1.94
CA PHE A 65 -5.41 -0.17 0.73
C PHE A 65 -4.30 -1.18 1.05
N THR A 66 -4.29 -2.30 0.34
CA THR A 66 -3.36 -3.40 0.57
C THR A 66 -2.42 -3.59 -0.62
N LEU A 67 -1.12 -3.58 -0.32
CA LEU A 67 -0.07 -4.14 -1.18
C LEU A 67 0.32 -5.52 -0.64
N ARG A 68 0.27 -6.54 -1.48
CA ARG A 68 0.52 -7.93 -1.07
C ARG A 68 1.46 -8.67 -1.99
N TRP A 69 2.49 -9.25 -1.40
CA TRP A 69 3.40 -10.24 -1.96
C TRP A 69 3.10 -11.61 -1.34
N ASN A 70 3.88 -12.63 -1.73
CA ASN A 70 3.71 -13.97 -1.19
C ASN A 70 4.08 -14.03 0.31
N ASP A 71 5.10 -13.27 0.72
CA ASP A 71 5.71 -13.33 2.06
C ASP A 71 5.63 -12.01 2.84
N TYR A 72 4.99 -10.99 2.27
CA TYR A 72 4.87 -9.68 2.89
C TYR A 72 3.61 -8.94 2.47
N CYS A 73 3.06 -8.14 3.39
CA CYS A 73 1.94 -7.26 3.09
C CYS A 73 2.10 -5.91 3.79
N ILE A 74 1.65 -4.86 3.11
CA ILE A 74 1.50 -3.51 3.65
C ILE A 74 0.02 -3.19 3.58
N ARG A 75 -0.60 -2.98 4.75
CA ARG A 75 -1.99 -2.54 4.88
C ARG A 75 -1.98 -1.09 5.33
N SER A 76 -2.58 -0.24 4.52
CA SER A 76 -2.52 1.21 4.66
C SER A 76 -3.93 1.72 4.97
N LEU A 77 -4.13 2.34 6.12
CA LEU A 77 -5.38 3.00 6.48
C LEU A 77 -5.38 4.40 5.87
N HIS A 78 -6.27 4.63 4.93
CA HIS A 78 -6.41 5.92 4.29
C HIS A 78 -7.40 6.80 5.05
N PRO A 79 -7.15 8.12 5.12
CA PRO A 79 -8.13 9.06 5.63
C PRO A 79 -9.42 9.03 4.77
N PRO A 80 -10.53 9.54 5.31
CA PRO A 80 -11.74 9.73 4.53
C PRO A 80 -11.44 10.49 3.22
N GLU A 81 -12.23 10.21 2.18
CA GLU A 81 -12.15 10.87 0.86
C GLU A 81 -10.91 10.52 0.02
N SER A 82 -9.98 9.72 0.54
CA SER A 82 -8.90 9.15 -0.27
C SER A 82 -9.44 7.98 -1.11
N SER A 83 -9.77 8.28 -2.37
CA SER A 83 -10.35 7.31 -3.32
C SER A 83 -9.34 6.70 -4.30
N ILE A 84 -8.12 7.26 -4.34
CA ILE A 84 -7.07 6.87 -5.29
C ILE A 84 -5.77 6.64 -4.51
N ASP A 85 -5.08 5.55 -4.82
CA ASP A 85 -3.72 5.28 -4.39
C ASP A 85 -2.85 5.00 -5.62
N HIS A 86 -1.90 5.90 -5.90
CA HIS A 86 -1.01 5.82 -7.06
C HIS A 86 -0.15 4.55 -7.07
N ARG A 87 0.06 3.91 -5.92
CA ARG A 87 0.79 2.65 -5.83
C ARG A 87 0.06 1.54 -6.60
N ALA A 88 -1.26 1.63 -6.74
CA ALA A 88 -2.03 0.71 -7.58
C ALA A 88 -1.62 0.80 -9.07
N GLU A 89 -1.32 2.01 -9.55
CA GLU A 89 -0.87 2.24 -10.93
C GLU A 89 0.54 1.69 -11.14
N MET A 90 1.44 1.92 -10.18
CA MET A 90 2.80 1.37 -10.20
C MET A 90 2.80 -0.16 -10.27
N VAL A 91 1.99 -0.82 -9.44
CA VAL A 91 1.87 -2.29 -9.45
C VAL A 91 1.30 -2.81 -10.77
N ARG A 92 0.36 -2.08 -11.38
CA ARG A 92 -0.16 -2.41 -12.71
C ARG A 92 0.90 -2.25 -13.81
N ALA A 93 1.73 -1.21 -13.74
CA ALA A 93 2.82 -0.97 -14.68
C ALA A 93 3.90 -2.07 -14.59
N GLU A 94 4.34 -2.43 -13.38
CA GLU A 94 5.31 -3.51 -13.17
C GLU A 94 4.79 -4.87 -13.68
N ALA A 95 3.48 -5.10 -13.52
CA ALA A 95 2.82 -6.29 -14.05
C ALA A 95 2.81 -6.35 -15.59
N SER A 96 2.62 -5.22 -16.26
CA SER A 96 2.66 -5.16 -17.73
C SER A 96 4.07 -5.28 -18.31
N GLU A 97 5.08 -4.88 -17.54
CA GLU A 97 6.48 -4.91 -17.96
C GLU A 97 7.18 -6.26 -17.74
N SER A 98 6.60 -7.17 -16.92
CA SER A 98 7.12 -8.52 -16.77
C SER A 98 6.99 -9.30 -18.08
N PRO A 99 8.08 -9.52 -18.84
CA PRO A 99 8.01 -10.31 -20.05
C PRO A 99 7.74 -11.74 -19.61
N LEU A 100 6.72 -12.35 -20.20
CA LEU A 100 6.73 -13.79 -20.39
C LEU A 100 8.13 -14.20 -20.85
N ARG A 101 8.88 -14.90 -19.99
CA ARG A 101 9.76 -15.98 -20.45
C ARG A 101 8.83 -16.92 -21.22
N ARG A 102 8.55 -16.60 -22.49
CA ARG A 102 8.14 -17.60 -23.46
C ARG A 102 9.25 -18.61 -23.42
N GLN A 103 8.94 -19.80 -22.92
CA GLN A 103 9.70 -21.00 -23.15
C GLN A 103 10.02 -21.05 -24.65
N GLN A 104 11.22 -20.61 -25.00
CA GLN A 104 12.04 -21.33 -25.95
C GLN A 104 12.55 -22.52 -25.16
N ASP A 105 11.82 -23.62 -25.24
CA ASP A 105 12.44 -24.93 -25.13
C ASP A 105 11.91 -25.74 -26.32
N CYS A 106 12.87 -26.45 -26.92
CA CYS A 106 12.92 -27.03 -28.27
C CYS A 106 11.75 -27.94 -28.68
#